data_AF-A0A7C5UET9-F1
#
_entry.id   AF-A0A7C5UET9-F1
#
_cell.length_a   1.000
_cell.length_b   1.000
_cell.length_c   1.000
_cell.angle_alpha   90.00
_cell.angle_beta   90.00
_cell.angle_gamma   90.00
#
_symmetry.space_group_name_H-M   'P 1'
#
loop_
_entity.id
_entity.type
_entity.pdbx_description
1 polymer ?
#
loop_
_entity_poly.entity_id
_entity_poly.type
_entity_poly.pdbx_seq_one_letter_code
_entity_poly.pdbx_strand_id
1 'polypeptide(L)'
;MAVRIAEVTVTPTPLRPGDLAHAKCRLESDEPVKRVFAMLPDGSSINFRKVSETEFEVNQQVPWDAPFGTYPVTLVAETESGERVTLATTVTIA
;
A
#
# COMPACT_ATOMS: atom_id res chain seq x y z
N MET A 1 9.04 -18.74 9.53
CA MET A 1 9.21 -17.52 8.75
C MET A 1 7.87 -17.20 8.15
N ALA A 2 7.15 -16.27 8.75
CA ALA A 2 5.86 -15.82 8.25
C ALA A 2 5.89 -14.30 8.19
N VAL A 3 6.11 -13.73 7.01
CA VAL A 3 5.64 -12.37 6.74
C VAL A 3 4.14 -12.44 6.49
N ARG A 4 3.40 -11.53 7.11
CA ARG A 4 1.98 -11.35 6.85
C ARG A 4 1.65 -9.88 6.87
N ILE A 5 0.84 -9.46 5.90
CA ILE A 5 0.17 -8.17 5.96
C ILE A 5 -1.02 -8.33 6.91
N ALA A 6 -0.94 -7.70 8.08
CA ALA A 6 -1.92 -7.83 9.15
C ALA A 6 -3.12 -6.92 8.91
N GLU A 7 -2.87 -5.66 8.54
CA GLU A 7 -3.90 -4.66 8.36
C GLU A 7 -3.49 -3.61 7.33
N VAL A 8 -4.46 -3.12 6.56
CA VAL A 8 -4.28 -2.04 5.60
C VAL A 8 -5.45 -1.09 5.75
N THR A 9 -5.15 0.19 5.97
CA THR A 9 -6.14 1.26 6.04
C THR A 9 -5.81 2.32 5.02
N VAL A 10 -6.83 2.83 4.34
CA VAL A 10 -6.73 3.93 3.38
C VAL A 10 -7.70 5.02 3.81
N THR A 11 -7.23 6.26 3.85
CA THR A 11 -8.00 7.42 4.26
C THR A 11 -7.70 8.61 3.35
N PRO A 12 -8.72 9.35 2.88
CA PRO A 12 -10.16 9.06 3.02
C PRO A 12 -10.58 7.85 2.16
N THR A 13 -11.70 7.20 2.52
CA THR A 13 -12.33 6.19 1.65
C THR A 13 -13.82 6.57 1.50
N PRO A 14 -14.31 6.86 0.28
CA PRO A 14 -13.59 6.87 -0.99
C PRO A 14 -12.59 8.04 -1.09
N LEU A 15 -11.55 7.85 -1.88
CA LEU A 15 -10.59 8.89 -2.27
C LEU A 15 -11.24 9.87 -3.23
N ARG A 16 -10.75 11.11 -3.24
CA ARG A 16 -11.19 12.15 -4.18
C ARG A 16 -10.04 12.60 -5.07
N PRO A 17 -10.27 12.88 -6.36
CA PRO A 17 -9.27 13.50 -7.22
C PRO A 17 -8.76 14.82 -6.61
N GLY A 18 -7.44 15.03 -6.61
CA GLY A 18 -6.80 16.21 -6.03
C GLY A 18 -6.56 16.15 -4.52
N ASP A 19 -7.23 15.26 -3.78
CA ASP A 19 -7.03 15.10 -2.35
C ASP A 19 -5.81 14.23 -2.03
N LEU A 20 -5.34 14.37 -0.78
CA LEU A 20 -4.23 13.60 -0.25
C LEU A 20 -4.73 12.24 0.25
N ALA A 21 -4.29 11.17 -0.41
CA ALA A 21 -4.50 9.81 0.04
C ALA A 21 -3.42 9.44 1.06
N HIS A 22 -3.86 8.95 2.21
CA HIS A 22 -3.00 8.36 3.22
C HIS A 22 -3.32 6.88 3.36
N ALA A 23 -2.34 6.02 3.14
CA ALA A 23 -2.48 4.59 3.39
C ALA A 23 -1.49 4.14 4.44
N LYS A 24 -1.97 3.39 5.44
CA LYS A 24 -1.15 2.70 6.43
C LYS A 24 -1.24 1.20 6.23
N CYS A 25 -0.10 0.55 6.27
CA CYS A 25 0.05 -0.88 6.18
C CYS A 25 0.78 -1.37 7.43
N ARG A 26 0.16 -2.29 8.16
CA ARG A 26 0.74 -2.97 9.31
C ARG A 26 1.10 -4.39 8.92
N LEU A 27 2.32 -4.79 9.20
CA LEU A 27 2.85 -6.11 8.90
C LEU A 27 3.32 -6.80 10.17
N GLU A 28 3.10 -8.11 10.21
CA GLU A 28 3.68 -9.02 11.19
C GLU A 28 4.77 -9.81 10.46
N SER A 29 6.00 -9.74 10.97
CA SER A 29 7.14 -10.42 10.38
C SER A 29 8.09 -10.86 11.47
N ASP A 30 8.55 -12.10 11.38
CA ASP A 30 9.66 -12.59 12.21
C ASP A 30 11.03 -12.07 11.70
N GLU A 31 11.08 -11.55 10.47
CA GLU A 31 12.30 -11.05 9.80
C GLU A 31 12.22 -9.56 9.45
N PRO A 32 13.35 -8.85 9.32
CA PRO A 32 13.35 -7.46 8.87
C PRO A 32 12.78 -7.33 7.45
N VAL A 33 11.78 -6.45 7.32
CA VAL A 33 11.18 -6.08 6.04
C VAL A 33 12.07 -5.06 5.34
N LYS A 34 12.52 -5.39 4.13
CA LYS A 34 13.38 -4.57 3.27
C LYS A 34 12.60 -3.40 2.67
N ARG A 35 11.42 -3.69 2.11
CA ARG A 35 10.53 -2.66 1.52
C ARG A 35 9.09 -3.14 1.40
N VAL A 36 8.17 -2.18 1.38
CA VAL A 36 6.76 -2.39 1.08
C VAL A 36 6.36 -1.46 -0.05
N PHE A 37 5.66 -1.96 -1.05
CA PHE A 37 5.16 -1.14 -2.15
C PHE A 37 3.78 -1.61 -2.61
N ALA A 38 2.94 -0.69 -3.05
CA ALA A 38 1.69 -0.99 -3.72
C ALA A 38 1.89 -0.94 -5.23
N MET A 39 1.42 -1.96 -5.94
CA MET A 39 1.32 -2.00 -7.39
C MET A 39 -0.09 -1.59 -7.80
N LEU A 40 -0.16 -0.53 -8.59
CA LEU A 40 -1.36 0.01 -9.20
C LEU A 40 -1.70 -0.75 -10.50
N PRO A 41 -2.94 -0.67 -10.99
CA PRO A 41 -3.36 -1.40 -12.18
C PRO A 41 -2.75 -0.85 -13.49
N ASP A 42 -2.21 0.37 -13.46
CA ASP A 42 -1.43 0.97 -14.55
C ASP A 42 0.01 0.43 -14.63
N GLY A 43 0.42 -0.45 -13.70
CA GLY A 43 1.77 -0.97 -13.57
C GLY A 43 2.72 -0.08 -12.76
N SER A 44 2.24 1.08 -12.29
CA SER A 44 3.01 1.95 -11.40
C SER A 44 3.16 1.32 -10.01
N SER A 45 4.28 1.60 -9.36
CA SER A 45 4.52 1.14 -7.98
C SER A 45 4.72 2.32 -7.04
N ILE A 46 4.00 2.32 -5.94
CA ILE A 46 4.09 3.31 -4.87
C ILE A 46 4.85 2.68 -3.69
N ASN A 47 6.03 3.19 -3.39
CA ASN A 47 6.79 2.73 -2.23
C ASN A 47 6.23 3.32 -0.94
N PHE A 48 6.02 2.46 0.05
CA PHE A 48 5.64 2.89 1.38
C PHE A 48 6.88 3.31 2.15
N ARG A 49 6.73 4.36 2.94
CA ARG A 49 7.73 4.80 3.90
C ARG A 49 7.65 3.93 5.14
N LYS A 50 8.79 3.38 5.56
CA LYS A 50 8.91 2.67 6.84
C LYS A 50 8.77 3.68 7.98
N VAL A 51 7.75 3.52 8.81
CA VAL A 51 7.54 4.34 10.03
C VAL A 51 8.12 3.61 11.22
N SER A 52 7.90 2.30 11.31
CA SER A 52 8.46 1.42 12.33
C SER A 52 8.84 0.06 11.72
N GLU A 53 9.27 -0.90 12.53
CA GLU A 53 9.57 -2.26 12.03
C GLU A 53 8.34 -2.98 11.47
N THR A 54 7.16 -2.64 11.98
CA THR A 54 5.88 -3.29 11.64
C THR A 54 4.89 -2.35 10.97
N GLU A 55 5.16 -1.04 10.91
CA GLU A 55 4.27 -0.04 10.32
C GLU A 55 4.92 0.71 9.16
N PHE A 56 4.16 0.81 8.09
CA PHE A 56 4.54 1.46 6.85
C PHE A 56 3.40 2.39 6.43
N GLU A 57 3.74 3.59 5.98
CA GLU A 57 2.75 4.56 5.54
C GLU A 57 3.12 5.15 4.20
N VAL A 58 2.12 5.58 3.44
CA VAL A 58 2.34 6.39 2.26
C VAL A 58 1.34 7.51 2.19
N ASN A 59 1.84 8.67 1.78
CA ASN A 59 1.07 9.86 1.48
C ASN A 59 1.26 10.15 0.00
N GLN A 60 0.20 10.08 -0.77
CA GLN A 60 0.23 10.40 -2.19
C GLN A 60 -0.98 11.25 -2.55
N GLN A 61 -0.78 12.26 -3.38
CA GLN A 61 -1.90 13.01 -3.93
C GLN A 61 -2.55 12.18 -5.04
N VAL A 62 -3.87 12.07 -4.99
CA VAL A 62 -4.65 11.50 -6.09
C VAL A 62 -4.62 12.48 -7.26
N PRO A 63 -4.23 12.05 -8.48
CA PRO A 63 -4.24 12.93 -9.64
C PRO A 63 -5.61 13.58 -9.84
N TRP A 64 -5.63 14.84 -10.27
CA TRP A 64 -6.88 15.59 -10.52
C TRP A 64 -7.69 15.02 -11.68
N ASP A 65 -7.02 14.32 -12.60
CA ASP A 65 -7.56 13.63 -13.75
C ASP A 65 -7.84 12.14 -13.50
N ALA A 66 -7.73 11.68 -12.25
CA ALA A 66 -8.01 10.30 -11.89
C ALA A 66 -9.48 9.96 -12.17
N PRO A 67 -9.78 8.91 -12.98
CA PRO A 67 -11.16 8.53 -13.25
C PRO A 67 -11.84 7.97 -12.00
N PHE A 68 -13.14 8.22 -11.86
CA PHE A 68 -13.93 7.61 -10.78
C PHE A 68 -14.07 6.11 -10.99
N GLY A 69 -14.00 5.34 -9.91
CA GLY A 69 -14.10 3.89 -9.96
C GLY A 69 -13.38 3.18 -8.83
N THR A 70 -13.48 1.85 -8.84
CA THR A 70 -12.76 0.98 -7.91
C THR A 70 -11.60 0.33 -8.64
N TYR A 71 -10.39 0.56 -8.15
CA TYR A 71 -9.15 0.10 -8.75
C TYR A 71 -8.55 -1.02 -7.90
N PRO A 72 -8.17 -2.16 -8.52
CA PRO A 72 -7.44 -3.19 -7.81
C PRO A 72 -6.01 -2.71 -7.55
N VAL A 73 -5.53 -2.89 -6.33
CA VAL A 73 -4.18 -2.54 -5.89
C VAL A 73 -3.57 -3.75 -5.22
N THR A 74 -2.33 -4.08 -5.56
CA THR A 74 -1.62 -5.20 -4.95
C THR A 74 -0.53 -4.67 -4.04
N LEU A 75 -0.65 -4.87 -2.74
CA LEU A 75 0.42 -4.61 -1.80
C LEU A 75 1.43 -5.74 -1.84
N VAL A 76 2.70 -5.38 -1.85
CA VAL A 76 3.83 -6.32 -1.85
C VAL A 76 4.77 -5.94 -0.72
N ALA A 77 5.03 -6.89 0.16
CA ALA A 77 6.03 -6.79 1.21
C ALA A 77 7.21 -7.70 0.87
N GLU A 78 8.41 -7.16 0.85
CA GLU A 78 9.65 -7.90 0.56
C GLU A 78 10.57 -7.86 1.79
N THR A 79 11.00 -9.04 2.26
CA THR A 79 11.97 -9.18 3.36
C THR A 79 13.41 -8.99 2.87
N GLU A 80 14.34 -8.85 3.81
CA GLU A 80 15.78 -8.85 3.48
C GLU A 80 16.27 -10.19 2.92
N SER A 81 15.63 -11.30 3.30
CA SER A 81 15.90 -12.65 2.76
C SER A 81 15.40 -12.85 1.32
N GLY A 82 14.58 -11.94 0.80
CA GLY A 82 14.01 -11.98 -0.55
C GLY A 82 12.66 -12.68 -0.65
N GLU A 83 12.05 -13.03 0.49
CA GLU A 83 10.67 -13.50 0.54
C GLU A 83 9.70 -12.36 0.19
N ARG A 84 8.65 -12.68 -0.56
CA ARG A 84 7.63 -11.71 -0.97
C ARG A 84 6.25 -12.20 -0.62
N VAL A 85 5.48 -11.34 0.02
CA VAL A 85 4.07 -11.57 0.34
C VAL A 85 3.24 -10.51 -0.34
N THR A 86 2.15 -10.95 -0.96
CA THR A 86 1.24 -10.06 -1.67
C THR A 86 -0.14 -10.07 -1.02
N LEU A 87 -0.79 -8.90 -1.01
CA LEU A 87 -2.18 -8.74 -0.61
C LEU A 87 -2.90 -7.94 -1.68
N ALA A 88 -3.89 -8.56 -2.31
CA ALA A 88 -4.80 -7.86 -3.20
C ALA A 88 -5.81 -7.06 -2.36
N THR A 89 -5.92 -5.77 -2.65
CA THR A 89 -6.90 -4.86 -2.07
C THR A 89 -7.50 -3.99 -3.17
N THR A 90 -8.46 -3.14 -2.82
CA THR A 90 -9.08 -2.21 -3.77
C THR A 90 -9.15 -0.83 -3.18
N VAL A 91 -8.98 0.18 -4.03
CA VAL A 91 -9.13 1.59 -3.67
C VAL A 91 -10.24 2.19 -4.52
N THR A 92 -11.16 2.89 -3.88
CA THR A 92 -12.28 3.54 -4.57
C THR A 92 -12.04 5.05 -4.66
N ILE A 93 -12.17 5.61 -5.86
CA ILE A 93 -12.13 7.04 -6.14
C ILE A 93 -13.55 7.50 -6.51
N ALA A 94 -14.11 8.48 -5.80
CA ALA A 94 -15.48 9.00 -5.97
C ALA A 94 -15.56 10.52 -5.83
#